data_AF-A0A962W326-F1
#
_entry.id   AF-A0A962W326-F1
#
_cell.length_a   1.000
_cell.length_b   1.000
_cell.length_c   1.000
_cell.angle_alpha   90.00
_cell.angle_beta   90.00
_cell.angle_gamma   90.00
#
_symmetry.space_group_name_H-M   'P 1'
#
loop_
_entity.id
_entity.type
_entity.pdbx_description
1 polymer ?
#
loop_
_entity_poly.entity_id
_entity_poly.type
_entity_poly.pdbx_seq_one_letter_code
_entity_poly.pdbx_strand_id
1 'polypeptide(L)'
;MKSHITDLIVQALDQLAAAAVIDSADLQTPLVERTRDPSHGDFASNVALVNSKAAKMRPRDLAAKLIEVLPSSELVAAVEIAGPGFINFRLADRAYASLIPEILRQGHDYGRSRIGAGRRVQVEFVSANPTGPLHVGHGRGAAYGAVVADLLEAVGYTVHREYYVNDAGRQMDILGTSVWLRYLELCGEALDFPSNGYKGDYVWDIAATLHREHGDAYRHAADEVFDGVPLDEPAGGDKEAHIDGLIGRAKALLGDNRYRFVFELGLNVILDDIRDDLGLFGVEYQEWYSERSLTESGKVNKVIDRLRESGHLYEQAGAWWFRSTEFGDEKDRVVVRENGQITYFASDIAYHLDKLERGFDRVIDIWGADHHGYVPRVKAALQALGADPSRLDVLLVQFAILYRGGQKAQMSTRSGEFITLRELRKEVGRDAARFFYVMRKCEQHMDFDLDLAKSQSSD
;
A
#
# COMPACT_ATOMS: atom_id res chain seq x y z
N MET A 1 -14.61 -10.88 -27.13
CA MET A 1 -15.35 -12.17 -27.11
C MET A 1 -16.51 -12.19 -26.13
N LYS A 2 -16.31 -11.98 -24.82
CA LYS A 2 -17.43 -11.93 -23.87
C LYS A 2 -18.52 -10.93 -24.30
N SER A 3 -18.13 -9.71 -24.67
CA SER A 3 -19.04 -8.69 -25.23
C SER A 3 -19.81 -9.19 -26.45
N HIS A 4 -19.10 -9.72 -27.45
CA HIS A 4 -19.71 -10.30 -28.66
C HIS A 4 -20.75 -11.37 -28.35
N ILE A 5 -20.47 -12.30 -27.42
CA ILE A 5 -21.44 -13.34 -27.02
C ILE A 5 -22.63 -12.71 -26.29
N THR A 6 -22.40 -11.72 -25.41
CA THR A 6 -23.47 -10.97 -24.78
C THR A 6 -24.37 -10.29 -25.83
N ASP A 7 -23.79 -9.68 -26.87
CA ASP A 7 -24.54 -9.02 -27.93
C ASP A 7 -25.40 -10.00 -28.73
N LEU A 8 -24.87 -11.19 -29.05
CA LEU A 8 -25.66 -12.27 -29.69
C LEU A 8 -26.85 -12.69 -28.83
N ILE A 9 -26.63 -12.83 -27.52
CA ILE A 9 -27.68 -13.21 -26.57
C ILE A 9 -28.74 -12.11 -26.45
N VAL A 10 -28.33 -10.84 -26.39
CA VAL A 10 -29.25 -9.69 -26.33
C VAL A 10 -30.12 -9.65 -27.58
N GLN A 11 -29.53 -9.82 -28.77
CA GLN A 11 -30.29 -9.89 -30.02
C GLN A 11 -31.29 -11.06 -30.03
N ALA A 12 -30.92 -12.21 -29.49
CA ALA A 12 -31.84 -13.35 -29.35
C ALA A 12 -32.99 -13.04 -28.39
N LEU A 13 -32.73 -12.36 -27.26
CA LEU A 13 -33.78 -11.92 -26.33
C LEU A 13 -34.71 -10.90 -26.97
N ASP A 14 -34.18 -9.94 -27.73
CA ASP A 14 -34.97 -8.93 -28.44
C ASP A 14 -35.91 -9.57 -29.46
N GLN A 15 -35.44 -10.62 -30.17
CA GLN A 15 -36.29 -11.39 -31.09
C GLN A 15 -37.41 -12.14 -30.35
N LEU A 16 -37.11 -12.75 -29.21
CA LEU A 16 -38.14 -13.42 -28.40
C LEU A 16 -39.14 -12.44 -27.80
N ALA A 17 -38.71 -11.23 -27.44
CA ALA A 17 -39.59 -10.16 -26.99
C ALA A 17 -40.49 -9.66 -28.11
N ALA A 18 -39.93 -9.45 -29.32
CA ALA A 18 -40.72 -9.09 -30.50
C ALA A 18 -41.74 -10.17 -30.89
N ALA A 19 -41.44 -11.44 -30.63
CA ALA A 19 -42.34 -12.57 -30.82
C ALA A 19 -43.35 -12.78 -29.65
N ALA A 20 -43.40 -11.87 -28.68
CA ALA A 20 -44.25 -11.94 -27.48
C ALA A 20 -44.06 -13.22 -26.63
N VAL A 21 -42.86 -13.82 -26.68
CA VAL A 21 -42.50 -14.97 -25.84
C VAL A 21 -42.11 -14.52 -24.43
N ILE A 22 -41.49 -13.34 -24.32
CA ILE A 22 -41.10 -12.70 -23.06
C ILE A 22 -41.51 -11.24 -23.14
N ASP A 23 -42.08 -10.67 -22.07
CA ASP A 23 -42.29 -9.22 -22.03
C ASP A 23 -40.92 -8.53 -21.90
N SER A 24 -40.68 -7.53 -22.75
CA SER A 24 -39.48 -6.68 -22.70
C SER A 24 -39.23 -6.06 -21.33
N ALA A 25 -40.30 -5.75 -20.58
CA ALA A 25 -40.20 -5.17 -19.24
C ALA A 25 -39.71 -6.18 -18.18
N ASP A 26 -39.87 -7.48 -18.45
CA ASP A 26 -39.51 -8.56 -17.53
C ASP A 26 -38.14 -9.19 -17.84
N LEU A 27 -37.44 -8.69 -18.87
CA LEU A 27 -36.13 -9.18 -19.25
C LEU A 27 -35.08 -8.91 -18.18
N GLN A 28 -34.39 -9.96 -17.77
CA GLN A 28 -33.26 -9.89 -16.86
C GLN A 28 -31.94 -9.98 -17.63
N THR A 29 -30.97 -9.16 -17.21
CA THR A 29 -29.63 -9.15 -17.79
C THR A 29 -28.93 -10.49 -17.53
N PRO A 30 -28.49 -11.20 -18.59
CA PRO A 30 -27.80 -12.47 -18.43
C PRO A 30 -26.35 -12.28 -18.00
N LEU A 31 -25.82 -13.26 -17.28
CA LEU A 31 -24.40 -13.38 -17.02
C LEU A 31 -23.76 -14.24 -18.12
N VAL A 32 -22.57 -13.83 -18.57
CA VAL A 32 -21.70 -14.60 -19.46
C VAL A 32 -20.35 -14.72 -18.78
N GLU A 33 -19.88 -15.94 -18.53
CA GLU A 33 -18.62 -16.20 -17.85
C GLU A 33 -17.77 -17.19 -18.61
N ARG A 34 -16.46 -17.19 -18.36
CA ARG A 34 -15.62 -18.30 -18.81
C ARG A 34 -16.02 -19.56 -18.07
N THR A 35 -16.03 -20.67 -18.79
CA THR A 35 -16.19 -21.99 -18.19
C THR A 35 -14.96 -22.33 -17.34
N ARG A 36 -15.17 -23.08 -16.26
CA ARG A 36 -14.07 -23.65 -15.46
C ARG A 36 -13.54 -24.95 -16.06
N ASP A 37 -14.43 -25.70 -16.72
CA ASP A 37 -14.14 -26.97 -17.36
C ASP A 37 -14.16 -26.78 -18.89
N PRO A 38 -13.04 -27.02 -19.59
CA PRO A 38 -12.95 -26.90 -21.05
C PRO A 38 -13.93 -27.80 -21.82
N SER A 39 -14.39 -28.90 -21.22
CA SER A 39 -15.41 -29.77 -21.85
C SER A 39 -16.74 -29.05 -22.04
N HIS A 40 -17.03 -28.03 -21.24
CA HIS A 40 -18.21 -27.19 -21.33
C HIS A 40 -18.10 -26.04 -22.36
N GLY A 41 -17.05 -26.02 -23.20
CA GLY A 41 -16.79 -24.91 -24.13
C GLY A 41 -15.97 -23.80 -23.46
N ASP A 42 -15.96 -22.60 -24.05
CA ASP A 42 -15.14 -21.47 -23.60
C ASP A 42 -15.92 -20.48 -22.71
N PHE A 43 -17.21 -20.29 -23.00
CA PHE A 43 -18.10 -19.42 -22.25
C PHE A 43 -19.42 -20.11 -21.94
N ALA A 44 -20.03 -19.76 -20.80
CA ALA A 44 -21.37 -20.19 -20.44
C ALA A 44 -22.24 -18.99 -20.09
N SER A 45 -23.52 -19.07 -20.43
CA SER A 45 -24.53 -18.09 -20.03
C SER A 45 -25.67 -18.72 -19.25
N ASN A 46 -26.13 -18.00 -18.23
CA ASN A 46 -27.33 -18.35 -17.46
C ASN A 46 -28.62 -17.72 -18.02
N VAL A 47 -28.58 -17.14 -19.23
CA VAL A 47 -29.69 -16.34 -19.80
C VAL A 47 -31.06 -17.02 -19.71
N ALA A 48 -31.12 -18.32 -20.00
CA ALA A 48 -32.38 -19.04 -19.98
C ALA A 48 -32.87 -19.30 -18.55
N LEU A 49 -31.97 -19.44 -17.57
CA LEU A 49 -32.32 -19.65 -16.16
C LEU A 49 -32.94 -18.39 -15.54
N VAL A 50 -32.38 -17.21 -15.85
CA VAL A 50 -32.87 -15.95 -15.28
C VAL A 50 -34.16 -15.49 -15.96
N ASN A 51 -34.34 -15.79 -17.26
CA ASN A 51 -35.53 -15.36 -18.02
C ASN A 51 -36.65 -16.43 -18.11
N SER A 52 -36.47 -17.66 -17.63
CA SER A 52 -37.47 -18.73 -17.78
C SER A 52 -38.80 -18.44 -17.11
N LYS A 53 -38.77 -17.76 -15.95
CA LYS A 53 -39.97 -17.40 -15.19
C LYS A 53 -40.81 -16.38 -15.95
N ALA A 54 -40.17 -15.34 -16.50
CA ALA A 54 -40.81 -14.34 -17.35
C ALA A 54 -41.40 -14.97 -18.61
N ALA A 55 -40.66 -15.89 -19.24
CA ALA A 55 -41.12 -16.64 -20.40
C ALA A 55 -42.24 -17.66 -20.09
N LYS A 56 -42.49 -17.99 -18.83
CA LYS A 56 -43.37 -19.09 -18.38
C LYS A 56 -42.99 -20.44 -19.01
N MET A 57 -41.69 -20.68 -19.19
CA MET A 57 -41.14 -21.91 -19.77
C MET A 57 -40.19 -22.59 -18.79
N ARG A 58 -39.89 -23.88 -19.01
CA ARG A 58 -38.76 -24.52 -18.32
C ARG A 58 -37.46 -23.91 -18.88
N PRO A 59 -36.42 -23.68 -18.06
CA PRO A 59 -35.19 -23.03 -18.54
C PRO A 59 -34.55 -23.73 -19.74
N ARG A 60 -34.58 -25.06 -19.77
CA ARG A 60 -34.06 -25.85 -20.89
C ARG A 60 -34.84 -25.66 -22.19
N ASP A 61 -36.17 -25.47 -22.11
CA ASP A 61 -37.01 -25.20 -23.28
C ASP A 61 -36.76 -23.77 -23.80
N LEU A 62 -36.59 -22.80 -22.89
CA LEU A 62 -36.20 -21.44 -23.26
C LEU A 62 -34.80 -21.39 -23.87
N ALA A 63 -33.84 -22.16 -23.35
CA ALA A 63 -32.51 -22.27 -23.91
C ALA A 63 -32.54 -22.77 -25.37
N ALA A 64 -33.38 -23.77 -25.67
CA ALA A 64 -33.55 -24.25 -27.04
C ALA A 64 -34.11 -23.16 -27.97
N LYS A 65 -35.12 -22.40 -27.52
CA LYS A 65 -35.66 -21.26 -28.29
C LYS A 65 -34.63 -20.17 -28.51
N LEU A 66 -33.85 -19.83 -27.48
CA LEU A 66 -32.79 -18.82 -27.59
C LEU A 66 -31.73 -19.22 -28.60
N ILE A 67 -31.34 -20.50 -28.64
CA ILE A 67 -30.38 -21.02 -29.63
C ILE A 67 -30.97 -20.98 -31.05
N GLU A 68 -32.25 -21.28 -31.21
CA GLU A 68 -32.95 -21.27 -32.51
C GLU A 68 -32.95 -19.87 -33.16
N VAL A 69 -33.11 -18.81 -32.35
CA VAL A 69 -33.11 -17.41 -32.81
C VAL A 69 -31.76 -16.71 -32.64
N LEU A 70 -30.73 -17.43 -32.17
CA LEU A 70 -29.42 -16.86 -31.95
C LEU A 70 -28.79 -16.50 -33.30
N PRO A 71 -28.33 -15.24 -33.50
CA PRO A 71 -27.66 -14.87 -34.75
C PRO A 71 -26.42 -15.73 -34.99
N SER A 72 -26.20 -16.13 -36.25
CA SER A 72 -25.00 -16.87 -36.62
C SER A 72 -23.76 -15.98 -36.49
N SER A 73 -22.64 -16.58 -36.07
CA SER A 73 -21.38 -15.88 -35.88
C SER A 73 -20.24 -16.81 -36.25
N GLU A 74 -19.39 -16.39 -37.19
CA GLU A 74 -18.21 -17.17 -37.58
C GLU A 74 -17.19 -17.37 -36.44
N LEU A 75 -17.31 -16.56 -35.37
CA LEU A 75 -16.46 -16.65 -34.18
C LEU A 75 -16.93 -17.73 -33.19
N VAL A 76 -18.10 -18.33 -33.40
CA VAL A 76 -18.69 -19.35 -32.53
C VAL A 76 -18.77 -20.66 -33.31
N ALA A 77 -18.06 -21.69 -32.86
CA ALA A 77 -18.05 -23.00 -33.50
C ALA A 77 -19.25 -23.86 -33.10
N ALA A 78 -19.67 -23.78 -31.84
CA ALA A 78 -20.80 -24.57 -31.33
C ALA A 78 -21.51 -23.84 -30.19
N VAL A 79 -22.81 -24.09 -30.08
CA VAL A 79 -23.65 -23.64 -28.97
C VAL A 79 -24.45 -24.83 -28.45
N GLU A 80 -24.34 -25.12 -27.16
CA GLU A 80 -24.89 -26.34 -26.55
C GLU A 80 -25.64 -26.03 -25.25
N ILE A 81 -26.72 -26.76 -24.97
CA ILE A 81 -27.47 -26.63 -23.72
C ILE A 81 -26.88 -27.56 -22.67
N ALA A 82 -26.47 -27.01 -21.54
CA ALA A 82 -25.90 -27.75 -20.42
C ALA A 82 -26.79 -27.71 -19.17
N GLY A 83 -26.82 -28.86 -18.47
CA GLY A 83 -27.53 -29.02 -17.19
C GLY A 83 -28.98 -28.52 -17.22
N PRO A 84 -29.39 -27.65 -16.28
CA PRO A 84 -30.77 -27.19 -16.15
C PRO A 84 -31.20 -26.18 -17.24
N GLY A 85 -30.27 -25.63 -18.01
CA GLY A 85 -30.56 -24.58 -19.00
C GLY A 85 -29.45 -23.55 -19.20
N PHE A 86 -28.19 -23.90 -18.89
CA PHE A 86 -27.06 -23.07 -19.30
C PHE A 86 -26.87 -23.18 -20.81
N ILE A 87 -26.43 -22.09 -21.43
CA ILE A 87 -26.04 -22.07 -22.84
C ILE A 87 -24.52 -21.93 -22.90
N ASN A 88 -23.86 -22.98 -23.37
CA ASN A 88 -22.42 -23.06 -23.52
C ASN A 88 -22.02 -22.66 -24.95
N PHE A 89 -20.94 -21.92 -25.08
CA PHE A 89 -20.40 -21.43 -26.34
C PHE A 89 -18.97 -21.93 -26.50
N ARG A 90 -18.69 -22.62 -27.60
CA ARG A 90 -17.34 -22.97 -28.03
C ARG A 90 -16.91 -22.00 -29.13
N LEU A 91 -15.78 -21.36 -28.97
CA LEU A 91 -15.21 -20.44 -29.94
C LEU A 91 -14.64 -21.21 -31.13
N ALA A 92 -14.73 -20.61 -32.32
CA ALA A 92 -14.00 -21.10 -33.48
C ALA A 92 -12.53 -20.69 -33.39
N ASP A 93 -11.62 -21.48 -34.00
CA ASP A 93 -10.18 -21.15 -34.04
C ASP A 93 -9.91 -19.75 -34.59
N ARG A 94 -10.73 -19.31 -35.56
CA ARG A 94 -10.65 -17.96 -36.13
C ARG A 94 -10.94 -16.84 -35.14
N ALA A 95 -11.64 -17.11 -34.04
CA ALA A 95 -11.88 -16.14 -32.98
C ALA A 95 -10.59 -15.82 -32.21
N TYR A 96 -9.66 -16.77 -32.12
CA TYR A 96 -8.33 -16.53 -31.57
C TYR A 96 -7.45 -15.83 -32.59
N ALA A 97 -7.49 -16.26 -33.86
CA ALA A 97 -6.72 -15.64 -34.92
C ALA A 97 -7.11 -14.17 -35.18
N SER A 98 -8.40 -13.83 -35.06
CA SER A 98 -8.89 -12.46 -35.26
C SER A 98 -8.46 -11.48 -34.16
N LEU A 99 -8.00 -11.98 -33.00
CA LEU A 99 -7.43 -11.13 -31.96
C LEU A 99 -6.03 -10.62 -32.32
N ILE A 100 -5.27 -11.34 -33.14
CA ILE A 100 -3.88 -10.96 -33.47
C ILE A 100 -3.83 -9.62 -34.21
N PRO A 101 -4.61 -9.38 -35.29
CA PRO A 101 -4.66 -8.06 -35.92
C PRO A 101 -5.09 -6.96 -34.96
N GLU A 102 -6.00 -7.25 -34.04
CA GLU A 102 -6.47 -6.26 -33.06
C GLU A 102 -5.39 -5.90 -32.04
N ILE A 103 -4.65 -6.88 -31.53
CA ILE A 103 -3.48 -6.67 -30.66
C ILE A 103 -2.44 -5.82 -31.38
N LEU A 104 -2.10 -6.16 -32.62
CA LEU A 104 -1.13 -5.41 -33.42
C LEU A 104 -1.60 -3.98 -33.72
N ARG A 105 -2.90 -3.78 -33.97
CA ARG A 105 -3.49 -2.47 -34.23
C ARG A 105 -3.52 -1.58 -32.98
N GLN A 106 -3.84 -2.14 -31.81
CA GLN A 106 -3.87 -1.41 -30.55
C GLN A 106 -2.47 -1.22 -29.95
N GLY A 107 -1.51 -2.11 -30.24
CA GLY A 107 -0.13 -2.01 -29.76
C GLY A 107 -0.05 -1.92 -28.23
N HIS A 108 0.58 -0.87 -27.72
CA HIS A 108 0.73 -0.61 -26.29
C HIS A 108 -0.59 -0.28 -25.55
N ASP A 109 -1.67 0.01 -26.30
CA ASP A 109 -2.99 0.27 -25.73
C ASP A 109 -3.82 -1.00 -25.56
N TYR A 110 -3.35 -2.14 -26.08
CA TYR A 110 -4.08 -3.40 -25.92
C TYR A 110 -4.26 -3.78 -24.45
N GLY A 111 -5.48 -4.14 -24.08
CA GLY A 111 -5.84 -4.53 -22.70
C GLY A 111 -6.13 -3.34 -21.76
N ARG A 112 -5.97 -2.09 -22.22
CA ARG A 112 -6.39 -0.91 -21.48
C ARG A 112 -7.90 -0.72 -21.56
N SER A 113 -8.48 -0.01 -20.58
CA SER A 113 -9.91 0.34 -20.59
C SER A 113 -10.16 1.74 -20.01
N ARG A 114 -11.43 2.18 -20.00
CA ARG A 114 -11.85 3.49 -19.47
C ARG A 114 -12.84 3.37 -18.31
N ILE A 115 -12.86 2.22 -17.62
CA ILE A 115 -13.77 1.93 -16.50
C ILE A 115 -13.60 2.95 -15.35
N GLY A 116 -12.40 3.47 -15.15
CA GLY A 116 -12.10 4.50 -14.16
C GLY A 116 -12.78 5.84 -14.46
N ALA A 117 -13.03 6.14 -15.74
CA ALA A 117 -13.68 7.38 -16.21
C ALA A 117 -13.04 8.67 -15.65
N GLY A 118 -11.73 8.67 -15.42
CA GLY A 118 -10.98 9.82 -14.89
C GLY A 118 -11.13 10.04 -13.39
N ARG A 119 -11.89 9.21 -12.66
CA ARG A 119 -12.01 9.27 -11.19
C ARG A 119 -10.64 9.27 -10.55
N ARG A 120 -10.47 10.11 -9.52
CA ARG A 120 -9.21 10.32 -8.82
C ARG A 120 -9.06 9.26 -7.74
N VAL A 121 -7.95 8.55 -7.74
CA VAL A 121 -7.60 7.58 -6.71
C VAL A 121 -6.23 7.90 -6.15
N GLN A 122 -6.11 7.96 -4.83
CA GLN A 122 -4.82 8.01 -4.17
C GLN A 122 -4.42 6.59 -3.78
N VAL A 123 -3.14 6.26 -3.97
CA VAL A 123 -2.57 4.97 -3.58
C VAL A 123 -1.35 5.25 -2.70
N GLU A 124 -1.45 4.93 -1.42
CA GLU A 124 -0.33 5.01 -0.47
C GLU A 124 0.35 3.65 -0.33
N PHE A 125 1.69 3.63 -0.44
CA PHE A 125 2.45 2.41 -0.25
C PHE A 125 3.92 2.67 0.08
N VAL A 126 4.56 1.65 0.68
CA VAL A 126 5.90 1.66 1.28
C VAL A 126 5.95 2.43 2.59
N SER A 127 5.77 3.76 2.57
CA SER A 127 5.70 4.66 3.75
C SER A 127 6.63 4.26 4.90
N ALA A 128 7.86 3.84 4.58
CA ALA A 128 8.83 3.40 5.57
C ALA A 128 9.39 4.61 6.31
N ASN A 129 9.61 4.48 7.62
CA ASN A 129 10.20 5.54 8.41
C ASN A 129 11.60 5.87 7.88
N PRO A 130 11.95 7.16 7.66
CA PRO A 130 13.23 7.59 7.08
C PRO A 130 14.35 7.51 8.13
N THR A 131 14.58 6.31 8.66
CA THR A 131 15.51 6.03 9.75
C THR A 131 16.65 5.10 9.34
N GLY A 132 16.64 4.64 8.09
CA GLY A 132 17.67 3.83 7.45
C GLY A 132 17.25 3.45 6.01
N PRO A 133 18.14 2.77 5.26
CA PRO A 133 17.85 2.35 3.89
C PRO A 133 16.72 1.31 3.82
N LEU A 134 16.07 1.21 2.67
CA LEU A 134 15.03 0.20 2.46
C LEU A 134 15.63 -1.21 2.49
N HIS A 135 14.95 -2.14 3.16
CA HIS A 135 15.26 -3.56 3.11
C HIS A 135 14.31 -4.36 2.21
N VAL A 136 14.64 -5.62 1.94
CA VAL A 136 13.84 -6.55 1.11
C VAL A 136 12.35 -6.65 1.50
N GLY A 137 12.01 -6.47 2.79
CA GLY A 137 10.62 -6.44 3.23
C GLY A 137 9.80 -5.32 2.56
N HIS A 138 10.39 -4.14 2.35
CA HIS A 138 9.74 -3.00 1.69
C HIS A 138 9.57 -3.25 0.19
N GLY A 139 10.44 -4.05 -0.43
CA GLY A 139 10.39 -4.38 -1.85
C GLY A 139 9.06 -5.02 -2.27
N ARG A 140 8.43 -5.81 -1.40
CA ARG A 140 7.11 -6.40 -1.67
C ARG A 140 6.01 -5.35 -1.74
N GLY A 141 5.96 -4.48 -0.74
CA GLY A 141 5.02 -3.36 -0.70
C GLY A 141 5.21 -2.42 -1.90
N ALA A 142 6.46 -2.13 -2.26
CA ALA A 142 6.83 -1.33 -3.41
C ALA A 142 6.34 -1.94 -4.74
N ALA A 143 6.64 -3.22 -4.98
CA ALA A 143 6.24 -3.91 -6.21
C ALA A 143 4.71 -4.05 -6.31
N TYR A 144 4.06 -4.46 -5.23
CA TYR A 144 2.61 -4.63 -5.20
C TYR A 144 1.87 -3.30 -5.38
N GLY A 145 2.27 -2.26 -4.65
CA GLY A 145 1.64 -0.94 -4.76
C GLY A 145 1.83 -0.28 -6.11
N ALA A 146 3.00 -0.42 -6.71
CA ALA A 146 3.22 0.02 -8.08
C ALA A 146 2.28 -0.71 -9.06
N VAL A 147 2.16 -2.04 -8.96
CA VAL A 147 1.25 -2.81 -9.84
C VAL A 147 -0.22 -2.41 -9.64
N VAL A 148 -0.67 -2.18 -8.41
CA VAL A 148 -2.04 -1.70 -8.13
C VAL A 148 -2.26 -0.33 -8.79
N ALA A 149 -1.34 0.61 -8.60
CA ALA A 149 -1.41 1.94 -9.20
C ALA A 149 -1.40 1.89 -10.74
N ASP A 150 -0.48 1.12 -11.34
CA ASP A 150 -0.34 0.97 -12.79
C ASP A 150 -1.59 0.34 -13.42
N LEU A 151 -2.22 -0.65 -12.75
CA LEU A 151 -3.46 -1.26 -13.21
C LEU A 151 -4.64 -0.28 -13.16
N LEU A 152 -4.72 0.56 -12.13
CA LEU A 152 -5.74 1.60 -12.01
C LEU A 152 -5.59 2.64 -13.14
N GLU A 153 -4.37 3.07 -13.45
CA GLU A 153 -4.11 3.94 -14.61
C GLU A 153 -4.48 3.26 -15.93
N ALA A 154 -4.12 1.98 -16.10
CA ALA A 154 -4.41 1.21 -17.30
C ALA A 154 -5.92 1.06 -17.57
N VAL A 155 -6.76 1.15 -16.53
CA VAL A 155 -8.23 1.14 -16.67
C VAL A 155 -8.87 2.53 -16.57
N GLY A 156 -8.07 3.60 -16.62
CA GLY A 156 -8.54 4.97 -16.83
C GLY A 156 -8.88 5.74 -15.56
N TYR A 157 -8.29 5.42 -14.41
CA TYR A 157 -8.28 6.29 -13.24
C TYR A 157 -7.18 7.35 -13.33
N THR A 158 -7.39 8.49 -12.66
CA THR A 158 -6.32 9.47 -12.40
C THR A 158 -5.65 9.09 -11.08
N VAL A 159 -4.48 8.46 -11.15
CA VAL A 159 -3.80 7.91 -9.97
C VAL A 159 -2.84 8.92 -9.36
N HIS A 160 -2.82 9.00 -8.03
CA HIS A 160 -1.88 9.78 -7.24
C HIS A 160 -1.15 8.85 -6.27
N ARG A 161 0.09 8.50 -6.60
CA ARG A 161 0.97 7.67 -5.76
C ARG A 161 1.56 8.55 -4.68
N GLU A 162 1.38 8.16 -3.43
CA GLU A 162 1.84 8.93 -2.27
C GLU A 162 2.71 8.08 -1.35
N TYR A 163 3.80 8.68 -0.87
CA TYR A 163 4.63 8.13 0.19
C TYR A 163 4.41 8.96 1.45
N TYR A 164 3.94 8.34 2.54
CA TYR A 164 3.84 9.02 3.83
C TYR A 164 5.19 9.00 4.54
N VAL A 165 5.76 10.18 4.78
CA VAL A 165 7.05 10.38 5.43
C VAL A 165 6.83 10.70 6.90
N ASN A 166 7.17 9.75 7.77
CA ASN A 166 7.20 9.95 9.22
C ASN A 166 8.46 10.74 9.63
N ASP A 167 8.45 12.05 9.39
CA ASP A 167 9.56 12.99 9.62
C ASP A 167 9.48 13.71 10.98
N ALA A 168 8.71 13.15 11.91
CA ALA A 168 8.44 13.69 13.23
C ALA A 168 8.59 12.63 14.33
N GLY A 169 8.62 13.09 15.57
CA GLY A 169 8.60 12.22 16.75
C GLY A 169 9.94 11.56 17.08
N ARG A 170 9.86 10.59 17.99
CA ARG A 170 11.00 10.10 18.76
C ARG A 170 12.05 9.36 17.94
N GLN A 171 11.65 8.56 16.95
CA GLN A 171 12.62 7.81 16.14
C GLN A 171 13.54 8.76 15.36
N MET A 172 13.00 9.88 14.88
CA MET A 172 13.80 10.89 14.17
C MET A 172 14.75 11.64 15.11
N ASP A 173 14.35 11.89 16.36
CA ASP A 173 15.26 12.44 17.37
C ASP A 173 16.42 11.47 17.70
N ILE A 174 16.13 10.17 17.78
CA ILE A 174 17.17 9.14 17.95
C ILE A 174 18.13 9.15 16.75
N LEU A 175 17.62 9.26 15.52
CA LEU A 175 18.46 9.36 14.32
C LEU A 175 19.37 10.60 14.36
N GLY A 176 18.80 11.79 14.57
CA GLY A 176 19.57 13.04 14.62
C GLY A 176 20.65 13.00 15.71
N THR A 177 20.32 12.44 16.87
CA THR A 177 21.28 12.24 17.97
C THR A 177 22.36 11.22 17.60
N SER A 178 21.99 10.11 16.94
CA SER A 178 22.93 9.09 16.48
C SER A 178 23.94 9.66 15.47
N VAL A 179 23.47 10.46 14.51
CA VAL A 179 24.32 11.19 13.55
C VAL A 179 25.28 12.13 14.27
N TRP A 180 24.78 12.91 15.23
CA TRP A 180 25.63 13.82 15.99
C TRP A 180 26.70 13.10 16.81
N LEU A 181 26.35 11.99 17.48
CA LEU A 181 27.31 11.20 18.25
C LEU A 181 28.41 10.59 17.36
N ARG A 182 28.05 10.06 16.17
CA ARG A 182 29.07 9.62 15.18
C ARG A 182 29.93 10.76 14.68
N TYR A 183 29.35 11.95 14.52
CA TYR A 183 30.11 13.15 14.16
C TYR A 183 31.12 13.53 15.26
N LEU A 184 30.77 13.40 16.53
CA LEU A 184 31.70 13.65 17.64
C LEU A 184 32.87 12.66 17.64
N GLU A 185 32.62 11.38 17.33
CA GLU A 185 33.70 10.41 17.14
C GLU A 185 34.64 10.80 15.98
N LEU A 186 34.12 11.35 14.88
CA LEU A 186 34.93 11.90 13.77
C LEU A 186 35.74 13.14 14.18
N CYS A 187 35.24 13.93 15.13
CA CYS A 187 35.97 15.02 15.78
C CYS A 187 37.03 14.54 16.79
N GLY A 188 37.12 13.23 17.04
CA GLY A 188 38.09 12.61 17.94
C GLY A 188 37.61 12.45 19.39
N GLU A 189 36.32 12.61 19.67
CA GLU A 189 35.76 12.28 20.98
C GLU A 189 35.61 10.76 21.14
N ALA A 190 35.93 10.23 22.33
CA ALA A 190 35.71 8.82 22.65
C ALA A 190 34.38 8.68 23.38
N LEU A 191 33.42 7.98 22.77
CA LEU A 191 32.05 7.83 23.28
C LEU A 191 31.66 6.36 23.36
N ASP A 192 30.92 5.99 24.42
CA ASP A 192 30.20 4.72 24.46
C ASP A 192 28.91 4.88 23.66
N PHE A 193 28.91 4.37 22.41
CA PHE A 193 27.78 4.58 21.51
C PHE A 193 26.51 3.86 22.02
N PRO A 194 25.37 4.56 22.14
CA PRO A 194 24.19 4.07 22.85
C PRO A 194 23.59 2.83 22.20
N SER A 195 23.09 1.90 23.02
CA SER A 195 22.46 0.65 22.58
C SER A 195 21.25 0.88 21.67
N ASN A 196 20.49 1.92 21.97
CA ASN A 196 19.30 2.32 21.22
C ASN A 196 19.54 3.32 20.08
N GLY A 197 20.78 3.76 19.88
CA GLY A 197 21.15 4.57 18.72
C GLY A 197 21.11 3.77 17.42
N TYR A 198 20.98 4.45 16.28
CA TYR A 198 21.14 3.84 14.97
C TYR A 198 22.63 3.61 14.69
N LYS A 199 23.00 2.38 14.34
CA LYS A 199 24.40 1.94 14.25
C LYS A 199 24.87 1.59 12.83
N GLY A 200 23.98 1.62 11.84
CA GLY A 200 24.34 1.26 10.47
C GLY A 200 25.31 2.25 9.81
N ASP A 201 26.03 1.78 8.79
CA ASP A 201 27.07 2.55 8.09
C ASP A 201 26.58 3.89 7.53
N TYR A 202 25.31 3.96 7.12
CA TYR A 202 24.68 5.20 6.64
C TYR A 202 24.72 6.34 7.68
N VAL A 203 24.73 6.04 8.99
CA VAL A 203 24.84 7.07 10.04
C VAL A 203 26.23 7.70 10.04
N TRP A 204 27.27 6.89 9.80
CA TRP A 204 28.64 7.39 9.63
C TRP A 204 28.78 8.25 8.38
N ASP A 205 28.16 7.86 7.26
CA ASP A 205 28.21 8.64 6.01
C ASP A 205 27.58 10.03 6.17
N ILE A 206 26.43 10.10 6.88
CA ILE A 206 25.76 11.36 7.20
C ILE A 206 26.63 12.20 8.15
N ALA A 207 27.17 11.59 9.20
CA ALA A 207 28.06 12.27 10.16
C ALA A 207 29.34 12.80 9.48
N ALA A 208 29.91 12.04 8.55
CA ALA A 208 31.06 12.46 7.76
C ALA A 208 30.72 13.64 6.85
N THR A 209 29.50 13.71 6.32
CA THR A 209 29.02 14.87 5.56
C THR A 209 28.96 16.10 6.46
N LEU A 210 28.37 15.99 7.65
CA LEU A 210 28.35 17.07 8.65
C LEU A 210 29.76 17.56 9.01
N HIS A 211 30.71 16.63 9.24
CA HIS A 211 32.11 16.96 9.57
C HIS A 211 32.83 17.64 8.42
N ARG A 212 32.64 17.17 7.19
CA ARG A 212 33.25 17.74 6.00
C ARG A 212 32.79 19.18 5.73
N GLU A 213 31.52 19.46 5.98
CA GLU A 213 30.91 20.77 5.71
C GLU A 213 31.16 21.78 6.83
N HIS A 214 31.23 21.32 8.09
CA HIS A 214 31.26 22.20 9.26
C HIS A 214 32.49 22.06 10.15
N GLY A 215 33.42 21.16 9.84
CA GLY A 215 34.57 20.86 10.70
C GLY A 215 34.12 20.52 12.11
N ASP A 216 34.76 21.13 13.11
CA ASP A 216 34.48 20.92 14.54
C ASP A 216 33.40 21.86 15.11
N ALA A 217 32.62 22.56 14.28
CA ALA A 217 31.68 23.59 14.76
C ALA A 217 30.51 23.07 15.64
N TYR A 218 30.22 21.77 15.59
CA TYR A 218 29.18 21.09 16.37
C TYR A 218 29.79 20.20 17.46
N ARG A 219 31.11 20.29 17.68
CA ARG A 219 31.83 19.48 18.65
C ARG A 219 31.53 19.93 20.08
N HIS A 220 31.26 18.95 20.94
CA HIS A 220 31.19 19.09 22.39
C HIS A 220 31.98 17.94 23.02
N ALA A 221 32.55 18.18 24.20
CA ALA A 221 33.36 17.18 24.88
C ALA A 221 32.48 16.04 25.40
N ALA A 222 32.98 14.79 25.36
CA ALA A 222 32.23 13.61 25.77
C ALA A 222 31.63 13.71 27.18
N ASP A 223 32.37 14.27 28.13
CA ASP A 223 31.91 14.48 29.51
C ASP A 223 30.70 15.43 29.58
N GLU A 224 30.68 16.51 28.80
CA GLU A 224 29.53 17.40 28.68
C GLU A 224 28.32 16.72 28.03
N VAL A 225 28.55 15.84 27.05
CA VAL A 225 27.48 15.13 26.34
C VAL A 225 26.78 14.13 27.25
N PHE A 226 27.53 13.42 28.08
CA PHE A 226 27.00 12.37 28.97
C PHE A 226 26.64 12.86 30.38
N ASP A 227 26.89 14.14 30.70
CA ASP A 227 26.55 14.73 32.00
C ASP A 227 25.06 14.58 32.33
N GLY A 228 24.77 13.90 33.44
CA GLY A 228 23.42 13.65 33.94
C GLY A 228 22.59 12.66 33.12
N VAL A 229 23.16 11.99 32.12
CA VAL A 229 22.46 10.98 31.32
C VAL A 229 22.35 9.67 32.12
N PRO A 230 21.17 9.03 32.21
CA PRO A 230 21.01 7.72 32.85
C PRO A 230 21.94 6.67 32.25
N LEU A 231 22.31 5.62 32.99
CA LEU A 231 23.15 4.54 32.43
C LEU A 231 22.42 3.78 31.30
N ASP A 232 23.18 3.29 30.31
CA ASP A 232 22.67 2.43 29.24
C ASP A 232 22.55 0.96 29.69
N GLU A 233 21.82 0.14 28.93
CA GLU A 233 21.54 -1.28 29.21
C GLU A 233 22.80 -2.13 29.49
N PRO A 234 23.91 -2.02 28.72
CA PRO A 234 25.15 -2.78 29.01
C PRO A 234 25.82 -2.40 30.34
N ALA A 235 25.57 -1.19 30.83
CA ALA A 235 26.04 -0.70 32.12
C ALA A 235 25.02 -0.94 33.26
N GLY A 236 23.95 -1.70 33.00
CA GLY A 236 22.91 -2.04 33.97
C GLY A 236 21.80 -1.00 34.12
N GLY A 237 21.68 -0.05 33.19
CA GLY A 237 20.62 0.96 33.16
C GLY A 237 19.49 0.67 32.17
N ASP A 238 18.78 1.72 31.77
CA ASP A 238 17.65 1.65 30.83
C ASP A 238 17.99 2.37 29.54
N LYS A 239 18.10 1.61 28.45
CA LYS A 239 18.41 2.11 27.11
C LYS A 239 17.41 3.15 26.58
N GLU A 240 16.16 3.14 27.02
CA GLU A 240 15.17 4.13 26.61
C GLU A 240 15.42 5.47 27.34
N ALA A 241 15.62 5.42 28.66
CA ALA A 241 15.96 6.59 29.45
C ALA A 241 17.32 7.19 29.05
N HIS A 242 18.30 6.33 28.72
CA HIS A 242 19.62 6.75 28.27
C HIS A 242 19.55 7.54 26.95
N ILE A 243 18.90 7.00 25.92
CA ILE A 243 18.79 7.70 24.63
C ILE A 243 17.94 8.98 24.75
N ASP A 244 16.89 8.99 25.58
CA ASP A 244 16.09 10.18 25.84
C ASP A 244 16.92 11.27 26.55
N GLY A 245 17.79 10.88 27.48
CA GLY A 245 18.77 11.76 28.10
C GLY A 245 19.73 12.37 27.07
N LEU A 246 20.29 11.55 26.19
CA LEU A 246 21.18 12.01 25.11
C LEU A 246 20.47 12.95 24.12
N ILE A 247 19.22 12.68 23.75
CA ILE A 247 18.41 13.59 22.93
C ILE A 247 18.25 14.94 23.63
N GLY A 248 17.97 14.94 24.93
CA GLY A 248 17.89 16.15 25.75
C GLY A 248 19.20 16.93 25.75
N ARG A 249 20.35 16.24 25.93
CA ARG A 249 21.68 16.85 25.89
C ARG A 249 22.03 17.41 24.52
N ALA A 250 21.74 16.67 23.45
CA ALA A 250 21.96 17.13 22.08
C ALA A 250 21.19 18.43 21.79
N LYS A 251 19.90 18.48 22.14
CA LYS A 251 19.06 19.68 21.99
C LYS A 251 19.58 20.86 22.82
N ALA A 252 19.99 20.61 24.06
CA ALA A 252 20.49 21.65 24.95
C ALA A 252 21.85 22.23 24.52
N LEU A 253 22.80 21.38 24.15
CA LEU A 253 24.17 21.77 23.81
C LEU A 253 24.25 22.44 22.43
N LEU A 254 23.53 21.89 21.45
CA LEU A 254 23.52 22.45 20.09
C LEU A 254 22.59 23.66 19.98
N GLY A 255 21.54 23.72 20.81
CA GLY A 255 20.44 24.65 20.65
C GLY A 255 19.57 24.33 19.42
N ASP A 256 18.41 24.97 19.34
CA ASP A 256 17.36 24.62 18.37
C ASP A 256 17.86 24.63 16.92
N ASN A 257 18.58 25.68 16.50
CA ASN A 257 19.02 25.83 15.11
C ASN A 257 20.02 24.76 14.67
N ARG A 258 21.03 24.46 15.49
CA ARG A 258 22.06 23.47 15.13
C ARG A 258 21.53 22.05 15.24
N TYR A 259 20.77 21.75 16.29
CA TYR A 259 20.12 20.45 16.40
C TYR A 259 19.18 20.20 15.22
N ARG A 260 18.40 21.23 14.84
CA ARG A 260 17.50 21.16 13.68
C ARG A 260 18.25 20.88 12.39
N PHE A 261 19.39 21.51 12.17
CA PHE A 261 20.22 21.26 11.00
C PHE A 261 20.70 19.80 10.94
N VAL A 262 21.23 19.25 12.05
CA VAL A 262 21.68 17.85 12.10
C VAL A 262 20.51 16.88 11.87
N PHE A 263 19.35 17.17 12.48
CA PHE A 263 18.12 16.42 12.27
C PHE A 263 17.70 16.41 10.78
N GLU A 264 17.66 17.57 10.14
CA GLU A 264 17.25 17.70 8.73
C GLU A 264 18.25 17.08 7.77
N LEU A 265 19.55 17.18 8.06
CA LEU A 265 20.59 16.51 7.28
C LEU A 265 20.37 14.99 7.28
N GLY A 266 20.18 14.38 8.46
CA GLY A 266 19.93 12.94 8.56
C GLY A 266 18.64 12.51 7.86
N LEU A 267 17.55 13.26 8.06
CA LEU A 267 16.27 13.02 7.40
C LEU A 267 16.41 13.08 5.87
N ASN A 268 16.96 14.17 5.34
CA ASN A 268 17.00 14.42 3.90
C ASN A 268 17.88 13.42 3.17
N VAL A 269 19.08 13.10 3.72
CA VAL A 269 19.97 12.10 3.11
C VAL A 269 19.31 10.73 3.02
N ILE A 270 18.63 10.28 4.08
CA ILE A 270 17.94 8.98 4.06
C ILE A 270 16.73 9.03 3.13
N LEU A 271 15.95 10.11 3.15
CA LEU A 271 14.78 10.24 2.31
C LEU A 271 15.14 10.25 0.81
N ASP A 272 16.25 10.92 0.45
CA ASP A 272 16.76 10.93 -0.92
C ASP A 272 17.32 9.55 -1.32
N ASP A 273 17.99 8.84 -0.42
CA ASP A 273 18.43 7.45 -0.66
C ASP A 273 17.24 6.51 -0.91
N ILE A 274 16.16 6.65 -0.12
CA ILE A 274 14.90 5.90 -0.30
C ILE A 274 14.25 6.26 -1.65
N ARG A 275 14.18 7.54 -2.01
CA ARG A 275 13.65 8.02 -3.30
C ARG A 275 14.39 7.39 -4.46
N ASP A 276 15.72 7.44 -4.44
CA ASP A 276 16.57 6.90 -5.49
C ASP A 276 16.41 5.38 -5.62
N ASP A 277 16.38 4.66 -4.49
CA ASP A 277 16.20 3.22 -4.49
C ASP A 277 14.83 2.80 -5.06
N LEU A 278 13.75 3.51 -4.69
CA LEU A 278 12.41 3.27 -5.23
C LEU A 278 12.31 3.63 -6.71
N GLY A 279 12.90 4.73 -7.15
CA GLY A 279 12.99 5.12 -8.56
C GLY A 279 13.71 4.05 -9.40
N LEU A 280 14.86 3.57 -8.93
CA LEU A 280 15.60 2.47 -9.56
C LEU A 280 14.85 1.13 -9.47
N PHE A 281 13.92 0.98 -8.52
CA PHE A 281 13.01 -0.16 -8.42
C PHE A 281 11.74 -0.01 -9.28
N GLY A 282 11.61 1.08 -10.05
CA GLY A 282 10.47 1.33 -10.93
C GLY A 282 9.23 1.83 -10.18
N VAL A 283 9.44 2.66 -9.16
CA VAL A 283 8.38 3.31 -8.39
C VAL A 283 8.64 4.80 -8.38
N GLU A 284 7.66 5.57 -8.86
CA GLU A 284 7.67 7.03 -8.82
C GLU A 284 6.46 7.51 -8.03
N TYR A 285 6.65 8.56 -7.22
CA TYR A 285 5.60 9.15 -6.40
C TYR A 285 5.24 10.53 -6.92
N GLN A 286 3.94 10.86 -6.87
CA GLN A 286 3.47 12.21 -7.12
C GLN A 286 3.67 13.10 -5.88
N GLU A 287 3.62 12.52 -4.67
CA GLU A 287 3.72 13.26 -3.42
C GLU A 287 4.55 12.47 -2.38
N TRP A 288 5.43 13.18 -1.68
CA TRP A 288 6.12 12.71 -0.47
C TRP A 288 5.56 13.50 0.71
N TYR A 289 4.52 12.97 1.33
CA TYR A 289 3.71 13.68 2.30
C TYR A 289 4.37 13.69 3.68
N SER A 290 4.66 14.88 4.23
CA SER A 290 5.31 15.04 5.54
C SER A 290 4.31 14.93 6.70
N GLU A 291 4.59 14.05 7.67
CA GLU A 291 3.83 13.97 8.93
C GLU A 291 3.88 15.29 9.70
N ARG A 292 5.06 15.91 9.81
CA ARG A 292 5.24 17.21 10.47
C ARG A 292 4.28 18.26 9.91
N SER A 293 4.06 18.27 8.58
CA SER A 293 3.19 19.25 7.94
C SER A 293 1.73 19.18 8.43
N LEU A 294 1.24 18.02 8.90
CA LEU A 294 -0.10 17.87 9.48
C LEU A 294 -0.23 18.64 10.80
N THR A 295 0.79 18.54 11.64
CA THR A 295 0.82 19.22 12.93
C THR A 295 1.00 20.72 12.74
N GLU A 296 1.96 21.14 11.92
CA GLU A 296 2.26 22.56 11.68
C GLU A 296 1.12 23.32 11.00
N SER A 297 0.38 22.66 10.10
CA SER A 297 -0.82 23.24 9.48
C SER A 297 -2.05 23.27 10.40
N GLY A 298 -1.94 22.72 11.62
CA GLY A 298 -3.01 22.64 12.61
C GLY A 298 -4.13 21.67 12.23
N LYS A 299 -3.96 20.82 11.21
CA LYS A 299 -4.98 19.85 10.77
C LYS A 299 -5.32 18.85 11.88
N VAL A 300 -4.33 18.42 12.64
CA VAL A 300 -4.53 17.48 13.76
C VAL A 300 -5.43 18.08 14.84
N ASN A 301 -5.16 19.33 15.25
CA ASN A 301 -5.99 20.03 16.23
C ASN A 301 -7.42 20.24 15.73
N LYS A 302 -7.58 20.65 14.46
CA LYS A 302 -8.91 20.82 13.84
C LYS A 302 -9.74 19.53 13.87
N VAL A 303 -9.12 18.38 13.66
CA VAL A 303 -9.81 17.09 13.71
C VAL A 303 -10.23 16.71 15.13
N ILE A 304 -9.35 16.94 16.11
CA ILE A 304 -9.67 16.73 17.53
C ILE A 304 -10.86 17.63 17.93
N ASP A 305 -10.84 18.89 17.54
CA ASP A 305 -11.92 19.84 17.83
C ASP A 305 -13.23 19.41 17.15
N ARG A 306 -13.21 18.99 15.89
CA ARG A 306 -14.40 18.45 15.20
C ARG A 306 -15.00 17.24 15.91
N LEU A 307 -14.16 16.28 16.33
CA LEU A 307 -14.63 15.11 17.09
C LEU A 307 -15.20 15.50 18.47
N ARG A 308 -14.64 16.54 19.10
CA ARG A 308 -15.14 17.05 20.38
C ARG A 308 -16.49 17.74 20.21
N GLU A 309 -16.61 18.63 19.22
CA GLU A 309 -17.84 19.38 18.91
C GLU A 309 -18.99 18.47 18.48
N SER A 310 -18.69 17.37 17.78
CA SER A 310 -19.68 16.36 17.39
C SER A 310 -20.04 15.37 18.51
N GLY A 311 -19.46 15.53 19.71
CA GLY A 311 -19.75 14.70 20.88
C GLY A 311 -19.10 13.30 20.86
N HIS A 312 -18.15 13.06 19.96
CA HIS A 312 -17.48 11.76 19.81
C HIS A 312 -16.23 11.62 20.68
N LEU A 313 -15.80 12.68 21.38
CA LEU A 313 -14.76 12.59 22.41
C LEU A 313 -15.33 12.65 23.82
N TYR A 314 -14.66 12.00 24.76
CA TYR A 314 -14.92 12.13 26.19
C TYR A 314 -13.62 12.15 26.98
N GLU A 315 -13.66 12.72 28.17
CA GLU A 315 -12.51 12.77 29.06
C GLU A 315 -12.58 11.63 30.09
N GLN A 316 -11.48 10.91 30.28
CA GLN A 316 -11.34 9.87 31.29
C GLN A 316 -9.90 9.80 31.77
N ALA A 317 -9.70 9.87 33.10
CA ALA A 317 -8.39 9.87 33.74
C ALA A 317 -7.43 10.93 33.17
N GLY A 318 -7.95 12.15 32.91
CA GLY A 318 -7.17 13.28 32.38
C GLY A 318 -6.81 13.17 30.89
N ALA A 319 -7.15 12.08 30.21
CA ALA A 319 -6.93 11.88 28.79
C ALA A 319 -8.23 12.07 27.99
N TRP A 320 -8.11 12.48 26.72
CA TRP A 320 -9.23 12.52 25.77
C TRP A 320 -9.30 11.24 24.96
N TRP A 321 -10.47 10.60 25.00
CA TRP A 321 -10.78 9.33 24.36
C TRP A 321 -11.81 9.55 23.25
N PHE A 322 -11.56 8.97 22.09
CA PHE A 322 -12.50 8.85 20.99
C PHE A 322 -13.39 7.62 21.19
N ARG A 323 -14.71 7.83 21.12
CA ARG A 323 -15.78 6.81 21.19
C ARG A 323 -15.82 5.92 19.95
N SER A 324 -14.70 5.33 19.57
CA SER A 324 -14.59 4.53 18.34
C SER A 324 -15.46 3.28 18.36
N THR A 325 -15.82 2.76 19.54
CA THR A 325 -16.73 1.60 19.67
C THR A 325 -18.13 1.87 19.12
N GLU A 326 -18.59 3.13 19.15
CA GLU A 326 -19.88 3.52 18.55
C GLU A 326 -19.87 3.40 17.01
N PHE A 327 -18.69 3.25 16.41
CA PHE A 327 -18.47 3.18 14.96
C PHE A 327 -17.82 1.86 14.52
N GLY A 328 -17.85 0.82 15.38
CA GLY A 328 -17.42 -0.53 15.02
C GLY A 328 -15.94 -0.85 15.29
N ASP A 329 -15.22 -0.02 16.06
CA ASP A 329 -13.93 -0.41 16.65
C ASP A 329 -14.13 -1.31 17.89
N GLU A 330 -13.09 -2.03 18.30
CA GLU A 330 -13.13 -2.96 19.44
C GLU A 330 -13.08 -2.25 20.80
N LYS A 331 -12.41 -1.10 20.86
CA LYS A 331 -12.26 -0.30 22.08
C LYS A 331 -12.02 1.16 21.75
N ASP A 332 -12.48 2.03 22.64
CA ASP A 332 -12.25 3.47 22.54
C ASP A 332 -10.75 3.78 22.57
N ARG A 333 -10.35 4.85 21.89
CA ARG A 333 -8.94 5.16 21.60
C ARG A 333 -8.54 6.51 22.16
N VAL A 334 -7.41 6.57 22.84
CA VAL A 334 -6.84 7.84 23.30
C VAL A 334 -6.36 8.65 22.10
N VAL A 335 -6.86 9.88 21.98
CA VAL A 335 -6.41 10.87 20.97
C VAL A 335 -5.52 11.95 21.57
N VAL A 336 -5.69 12.25 22.87
CA VAL A 336 -4.79 13.13 23.64
C VAL A 336 -4.53 12.48 25.00
N ARG A 337 -3.25 12.34 25.37
CA ARG A 337 -2.81 11.76 26.65
C ARG A 337 -3.04 12.73 27.82
N GLU A 338 -2.90 12.22 29.04
CA GLU A 338 -3.02 13.01 30.28
C GLU A 338 -2.05 14.20 30.35
N ASN A 339 -0.88 14.09 29.73
CA ASN A 339 0.13 15.14 29.67
C ASN A 339 -0.12 16.15 28.52
N GLY A 340 -1.27 16.08 27.85
CA GLY A 340 -1.63 16.94 26.73
C GLY A 340 -1.01 16.54 25.39
N GLN A 341 -0.17 15.50 25.34
CA GLN A 341 0.43 15.05 24.08
C GLN A 341 -0.59 14.34 23.19
N ILE A 342 -0.60 14.75 21.93
CA ILE A 342 -1.41 14.14 20.87
C ILE A 342 -0.85 12.76 20.52
N THR A 343 -1.71 11.77 20.30
CA THR A 343 -1.30 10.41 19.93
C THR A 343 -1.09 10.27 18.41
N TYR A 344 -0.26 9.29 17.98
CA TYR A 344 -0.12 8.95 16.56
C TYR A 344 -1.45 8.64 15.89
N PHE A 345 -2.37 8.02 16.63
CA PHE A 345 -3.71 7.76 16.11
C PHE A 345 -4.46 9.05 15.75
N ALA A 346 -4.32 10.13 16.51
CA ALA A 346 -4.92 11.41 16.13
C ALA A 346 -4.30 12.00 14.85
N SER A 347 -2.98 11.85 14.65
CA SER A 347 -2.32 12.20 13.39
C SER A 347 -2.86 11.37 12.23
N ASP A 348 -3.05 10.06 12.42
CA ASP A 348 -3.60 9.18 11.38
C ASP A 348 -5.03 9.58 11.01
N ILE A 349 -5.89 9.91 11.98
CA ILE A 349 -7.25 10.38 11.68
C ILE A 349 -7.18 11.64 10.81
N ALA A 350 -6.33 12.59 11.19
CA ALA A 350 -6.17 13.85 10.46
C ALA A 350 -5.66 13.61 9.03
N TYR A 351 -4.70 12.70 8.88
CA TYR A 351 -4.14 12.35 7.59
C TYR A 351 -5.16 11.69 6.65
N HIS A 352 -5.93 10.71 7.14
CA HIS A 352 -6.93 10.03 6.32
C HIS A 352 -8.09 10.95 5.95
N LEU A 353 -8.50 11.84 6.84
CA LEU A 353 -9.48 12.88 6.52
C LEU A 353 -8.92 13.84 5.46
N ASP A 354 -7.67 14.28 5.60
CA ASP A 354 -7.00 15.16 4.64
C ASP A 354 -6.94 14.54 3.24
N LYS A 355 -6.66 13.23 3.11
CA LYS A 355 -6.76 12.52 1.82
C LYS A 355 -8.14 12.72 1.18
N LEU A 356 -9.22 12.50 1.93
CA LEU A 356 -10.58 12.64 1.38
C LEU A 356 -10.93 14.09 1.07
N GLU A 357 -10.47 15.05 1.88
CA GLU A 357 -10.66 16.50 1.68
C GLU A 357 -9.87 17.05 0.48
N ARG A 358 -8.75 16.41 0.09
CA ARG A 358 -8.03 16.66 -1.18
C ARG A 358 -8.79 16.21 -2.44
N GLY A 359 -9.96 15.59 -2.28
CA GLY A 359 -10.92 15.31 -3.35
C GLY A 359 -10.64 14.03 -4.14
N PHE A 360 -10.02 13.02 -3.52
CA PHE A 360 -9.86 11.69 -4.13
C PHE A 360 -11.14 10.87 -3.99
N ASP A 361 -11.71 10.35 -5.07
CA ASP A 361 -12.91 9.52 -5.03
C ASP A 361 -12.72 8.24 -4.21
N ARG A 362 -11.51 7.67 -4.27
CA ARG A 362 -11.06 6.51 -3.49
C ARG A 362 -9.65 6.73 -2.96
N VAL A 363 -9.37 6.14 -1.81
CA VAL A 363 -8.06 6.10 -1.14
C VAL A 363 -7.73 4.63 -0.94
N ILE A 364 -6.55 4.21 -1.38
CA ILE A 364 -6.09 2.83 -1.27
C ILE A 364 -4.78 2.84 -0.49
N ASP A 365 -4.80 2.27 0.70
CA ASP A 365 -3.63 2.17 1.55
C ASP A 365 -3.09 0.75 1.55
N ILE A 366 -1.78 0.62 1.32
CA ILE A 366 -1.10 -0.67 1.27
C ILE A 366 -0.23 -0.82 2.51
N TRP A 367 -0.73 -1.58 3.48
CA TRP A 367 -0.10 -1.74 4.79
C TRP A 367 0.46 -3.14 4.99
N GLY A 368 1.34 -3.28 5.99
CA GLY A 368 1.73 -4.58 6.49
C GLY A 368 0.55 -5.31 7.15
N ALA A 369 0.52 -6.64 7.05
CA ALA A 369 -0.56 -7.46 7.63
C ALA A 369 -0.68 -7.35 9.17
N ASP A 370 0.37 -6.90 9.84
CA ASP A 370 0.39 -6.54 11.26
C ASP A 370 -0.55 -5.36 11.62
N HIS A 371 -0.98 -4.58 10.63
CA HIS A 371 -1.91 -3.45 10.81
C HIS A 371 -3.38 -3.84 10.67
N HIS A 372 -3.72 -5.13 10.54
CA HIS A 372 -5.10 -5.59 10.38
C HIS A 372 -6.06 -5.00 11.44
N GLY A 373 -5.67 -5.07 12.72
CA GLY A 373 -6.47 -4.52 13.83
C GLY A 373 -6.48 -2.99 13.92
N TYR A 374 -5.80 -2.29 13.02
CA TYR A 374 -5.79 -0.84 12.91
C TYR A 374 -6.85 -0.31 11.94
N VAL A 375 -7.20 -1.11 10.92
CA VAL A 375 -8.16 -0.72 9.86
C VAL A 375 -9.52 -0.29 10.42
N PRO A 376 -10.15 -1.02 11.37
CA PRO A 376 -11.44 -0.59 11.93
C PRO A 376 -11.35 0.77 12.63
N ARG A 377 -10.20 1.10 13.25
CA ARG A 377 -10.00 2.35 14.01
C ARG A 377 -10.08 3.57 13.10
N VAL A 378 -9.40 3.50 11.96
CA VAL A 378 -9.37 4.59 10.98
C VAL A 378 -10.73 4.73 10.31
N LYS A 379 -11.38 3.62 9.92
CA LYS A 379 -12.73 3.64 9.35
C LYS A 379 -13.76 4.22 10.32
N ALA A 380 -13.69 3.85 11.59
CA ALA A 380 -14.52 4.41 12.65
C ALA A 380 -14.35 5.93 12.76
N ALA A 381 -13.12 6.41 12.73
CA ALA A 381 -12.84 7.85 12.82
C ALA A 381 -13.34 8.63 11.59
N LEU A 382 -13.16 8.09 10.37
CA LEU A 382 -13.71 8.69 9.16
C LEU A 382 -15.23 8.80 9.23
N GLN A 383 -15.91 7.74 9.67
CA GLN A 383 -17.36 7.73 9.83
C GLN A 383 -17.82 8.77 10.88
N ALA A 384 -17.14 8.85 12.03
CA ALA A 384 -17.43 9.83 13.07
C ALA A 384 -17.24 11.28 12.58
N LEU A 385 -16.33 11.52 11.64
CA LEU A 385 -16.10 12.82 11.03
C LEU A 385 -17.05 13.14 9.86
N GLY A 386 -18.03 12.26 9.59
CA GLY A 386 -19.02 12.41 8.53
C GLY A 386 -18.52 12.02 7.13
N ALA A 387 -17.35 11.37 7.04
CA ALA A 387 -16.84 10.84 5.77
C ALA A 387 -17.36 9.42 5.50
N ASP A 388 -17.43 9.04 4.22
CA ASP A 388 -17.79 7.68 3.81
C ASP A 388 -16.60 6.71 3.97
N PRO A 389 -16.62 5.77 4.94
CA PRO A 389 -15.51 4.84 5.16
C PRO A 389 -15.35 3.80 4.04
N SER A 390 -16.33 3.68 3.12
CA SER A 390 -16.21 2.84 1.93
C SER A 390 -15.21 3.41 0.91
N ARG A 391 -14.84 4.69 1.03
CA ARG A 391 -13.83 5.34 0.17
C ARG A 391 -12.40 4.97 0.54
N LEU A 392 -12.20 4.33 1.71
CA LEU A 392 -10.91 3.80 2.14
C LEU A 392 -10.86 2.29 1.95
N ASP A 393 -9.99 1.84 1.05
CA ASP A 393 -9.60 0.46 0.88
C ASP A 393 -8.22 0.26 1.53
N VAL A 394 -8.09 -0.77 2.38
CA VAL A 394 -6.79 -1.13 2.96
C VAL A 394 -6.41 -2.51 2.47
N LEU A 395 -5.31 -2.59 1.72
CA LEU A 395 -4.75 -3.82 1.18
C LEU A 395 -3.59 -4.27 2.07
N LEU A 396 -3.76 -5.42 2.72
CA LEU A 396 -2.77 -5.94 3.65
C LEU A 396 -1.77 -6.85 2.93
N VAL A 397 -0.48 -6.53 3.07
CA VAL A 397 0.64 -7.26 2.48
C VAL A 397 1.38 -8.02 3.57
N GLN A 398 1.53 -9.33 3.40
CA GLN A 398 2.36 -10.14 4.28
C GLN A 398 3.85 -9.84 4.09
N PHE A 399 4.63 -9.90 5.17
CA PHE A 399 6.07 -9.73 5.07
C PHE A 399 6.72 -10.84 4.24
N ALA A 400 7.76 -10.46 3.48
CA ALA A 400 8.61 -11.41 2.78
C ALA A 400 9.68 -11.95 3.74
N ILE A 401 9.92 -13.26 3.70
CA ILE A 401 11.01 -13.91 4.42
C ILE A 401 12.11 -14.22 3.42
N LEU A 402 13.31 -13.71 3.67
CA LEU A 402 14.43 -13.92 2.77
C LEU A 402 15.19 -15.20 3.11
N TYR A 403 15.46 -16.01 2.10
CA TYR A 403 16.30 -17.20 2.19
C TYR A 403 17.52 -17.07 1.28
N ARG A 404 18.68 -17.52 1.78
CA ARG A 404 19.95 -17.61 1.06
C ARG A 404 20.64 -18.92 1.46
N GLY A 405 21.02 -19.75 0.49
CA GLY A 405 21.60 -21.06 0.75
C GLY A 405 20.68 -21.97 1.59
N GLY A 406 19.36 -21.84 1.43
CA GLY A 406 18.35 -22.56 2.22
C GLY A 406 18.21 -22.10 3.68
N GLN A 407 18.90 -21.05 4.11
CA GLN A 407 18.81 -20.50 5.47
C GLN A 407 18.08 -19.16 5.47
N LYS A 408 17.28 -18.91 6.52
CA LYS A 408 16.59 -17.64 6.73
C LYS A 408 17.61 -16.55 7.09
N ALA A 409 17.64 -15.47 6.33
CA ALA A 409 18.44 -14.31 6.66
C ALA A 409 17.85 -13.55 7.86
N GLN A 410 18.68 -13.14 8.83
CA GLN A 410 18.27 -12.24 9.90
C GLN A 410 18.09 -10.81 9.35
N MET A 411 17.14 -10.07 9.91
CA MET A 411 16.84 -8.68 9.54
C MET A 411 16.73 -7.85 10.82
N SER A 412 17.63 -6.89 11.02
CA SER A 412 17.57 -5.93 12.13
C SER A 412 17.96 -4.54 11.68
N THR A 413 17.00 -3.60 11.68
CA THR A 413 17.19 -2.22 11.20
C THR A 413 18.15 -1.40 12.06
N ARG A 414 18.13 -1.57 13.40
CA ARG A 414 18.99 -0.78 14.32
C ARG A 414 20.43 -1.27 14.38
N SER A 415 20.67 -2.57 14.23
CA SER A 415 22.04 -3.11 14.19
C SER A 415 22.71 -2.96 12.82
N GLY A 416 21.94 -2.63 11.77
CA GLY A 416 22.45 -2.49 10.40
C GLY A 416 22.63 -3.82 9.66
N GLU A 417 22.29 -4.95 10.28
CA GLU A 417 22.42 -6.28 9.67
C GLU A 417 21.13 -6.67 8.95
N PHE A 418 20.99 -6.21 7.71
CA PHE A 418 19.89 -6.58 6.82
C PHE A 418 20.28 -6.46 5.35
N ILE A 419 19.62 -7.23 4.50
CA ILE A 419 19.77 -7.09 3.05
C ILE A 419 18.89 -5.94 2.57
N THR A 420 19.53 -4.95 1.97
CA THR A 420 18.88 -3.76 1.42
C THR A 420 18.13 -4.07 0.12
N LEU A 421 17.15 -3.24 -0.22
CA LEU A 421 16.48 -3.29 -1.52
C LEU A 421 17.48 -3.05 -2.66
N ARG A 422 18.45 -2.15 -2.44
CA ARG A 422 19.57 -1.89 -3.34
C ARG A 422 20.39 -3.14 -3.65
N GLU A 423 20.79 -3.88 -2.62
CA GLU A 423 21.55 -5.13 -2.78
C GLU A 423 20.73 -6.17 -3.53
N LEU A 424 19.46 -6.38 -3.14
CA LEU A 424 18.56 -7.28 -3.85
C LEU A 424 18.46 -6.93 -5.34
N ARG A 425 18.28 -5.64 -5.66
CA ARG A 425 18.18 -5.17 -7.04
C ARG A 425 19.49 -5.37 -7.82
N LYS A 426 20.66 -5.15 -7.18
CA LYS A 426 21.97 -5.41 -7.80
C LYS A 426 22.20 -6.90 -8.04
N GLU A 427 21.72 -7.74 -7.13
CA GLU A 427 21.92 -9.19 -7.16
C GLU A 427 20.97 -9.93 -8.10
N VAL A 428 19.69 -9.55 -8.14
CA VAL A 428 18.60 -10.26 -8.84
C VAL A 428 18.12 -9.49 -10.08
N GLY A 429 18.27 -8.18 -10.09
CA GLY A 429 17.67 -7.29 -11.09
C GLY A 429 16.27 -6.81 -10.70
N ARG A 430 15.89 -5.62 -11.20
CA ARG A 430 14.61 -4.96 -10.88
C ARG A 430 13.40 -5.81 -11.26
N ASP A 431 13.33 -6.24 -12.51
CA ASP A 431 12.11 -6.85 -13.06
C ASP A 431 11.88 -8.25 -12.47
N ALA A 432 12.93 -9.04 -12.31
CA ALA A 432 12.87 -10.34 -11.64
C ALA A 432 12.41 -10.17 -10.19
N ALA A 433 13.04 -9.29 -9.40
CA ALA A 433 12.63 -9.05 -8.01
C ALA A 433 11.15 -8.65 -7.91
N ARG A 434 10.69 -7.70 -8.73
CA ARG A 434 9.27 -7.29 -8.79
C ARG A 434 8.36 -8.45 -9.15
N PHE A 435 8.71 -9.24 -10.16
CA PHE A 435 7.93 -10.41 -10.58
C PHE A 435 7.78 -11.40 -9.42
N PHE A 436 8.87 -11.77 -8.75
CA PHE A 436 8.82 -12.64 -7.56
C PHE A 436 7.89 -12.12 -6.47
N TYR A 437 7.92 -10.82 -6.19
CA TYR A 437 7.04 -10.21 -5.18
C TYR A 437 5.55 -10.28 -5.50
N VAL A 438 5.18 -10.24 -6.78
CA VAL A 438 3.77 -10.20 -7.23
C VAL A 438 3.25 -11.54 -7.75
N MET A 439 4.10 -12.56 -7.87
CA MET A 439 3.71 -13.92 -8.26
C MET A 439 2.75 -14.59 -7.26
N ARG A 440 2.77 -14.16 -5.99
CA ARG A 440 1.90 -14.67 -4.92
C ARG A 440 0.90 -13.60 -4.52
N LYS A 441 -0.28 -14.03 -4.05
CA LYS A 441 -1.26 -13.11 -3.46
C LYS A 441 -0.61 -12.31 -2.32
N CYS A 442 -0.89 -11.02 -2.21
CA CYS A 442 -0.31 -10.14 -1.18
C CYS A 442 -0.55 -10.65 0.25
N GLU A 443 -1.69 -11.30 0.49
CA GLU A 443 -2.10 -11.85 1.79
C GLU A 443 -1.38 -13.15 2.17
N GLN A 444 -0.60 -13.75 1.25
CA GLN A 444 0.13 -15.00 1.53
C GLN A 444 1.54 -14.70 2.00
N HIS A 445 2.04 -15.46 2.98
CA HIS A 445 3.46 -15.48 3.29
C HIS A 445 4.26 -15.83 2.04
N MET A 446 5.42 -15.18 1.90
CA MET A 446 6.26 -15.36 0.74
C MET A 446 7.70 -15.53 1.18
N ASP A 447 8.24 -16.70 0.85
CA ASP A 447 9.66 -16.98 0.96
C ASP A 447 10.33 -16.49 -0.32
N PHE A 448 11.18 -15.47 -0.17
CA PHE A 448 12.01 -14.95 -1.25
C PHE A 448 13.33 -15.73 -1.24
N ASP A 449 13.43 -16.71 -2.14
CA ASP A 449 14.66 -17.46 -2.37
C ASP A 449 15.58 -16.68 -3.32
N LEU A 450 16.69 -16.16 -2.80
CA LEU A 450 17.66 -15.39 -3.57
C LEU A 450 18.37 -16.22 -4.63
N ASP A 451 18.62 -17.50 -4.37
CA ASP A 451 19.36 -18.37 -5.28
C ASP A 451 18.46 -18.73 -6.47
N LEU A 452 17.19 -19.03 -6.20
CA LEU A 452 16.18 -19.22 -7.24
C LEU A 452 15.99 -17.95 -8.08
N ALA A 453 15.91 -16.78 -7.44
CA ALA A 453 15.68 -15.53 -8.14
C ALA A 453 16.87 -15.12 -9.06
N LYS A 454 18.08 -15.59 -8.74
CA LYS A 454 19.28 -15.41 -9.58
C LYS A 454 19.41 -16.45 -10.68
N SER A 455 18.78 -17.61 -10.52
CA SER A 455 19.00 -18.73 -11.42
C SER A 455 18.61 -18.38 -12.85
N GLN A 456 19.56 -18.54 -13.77
CA GLN A 456 19.31 -18.46 -15.20
C GLN A 456 19.21 -19.91 -15.69
N SER A 457 18.01 -20.46 -15.55
CA SER A 457 17.66 -21.80 -16.01
C SER A 457 16.83 -21.69 -17.28
N SER A 458 17.14 -22.52 -18.28
CA SER A 458 16.35 -22.62 -19.51
C SER A 458 15.23 -23.67 -19.41
N ASP A 459 15.15 -24.33 -18.25
CA ASP A 459 14.26 -25.47 -18.00
C ASP A 459 12.80 -25.07 -17.74
#